data_AF-A0A8X7MTI9-F1
#
_entry.id   AF-A0A8X7MTI9-F1
#
_cell.length_a   1.000
_cell.length_b   1.000
_cell.length_c   1.000
_cell.angle_alpha   90.00
_cell.angle_beta   90.00
_cell.angle_gamma   90.00
#
_symmetry.space_group_name_H-M   'P 1'
#
loop_
_entity.id
_entity.type
_entity.pdbx_description
1 polymer ?
#
loop_
_entity_poly.entity_id
_entity_poly.type
_entity_poly.pdbx_seq_one_letter_code
_entity_poly.pdbx_strand_id
1 'polypeptide(L)'
;CFLDHKTVYFDVDPFLYYVMTRRDHTGAHIIGYFSKEKESTENYNLACILTLPQHQRSGYGRLLIDFSYELSKREGKLGSPEKPLSDLGLMGYRAYWMETIVELLLELEKLEGAENETSIEDLANKTSITHGDILHTCTALNMLKLVDGKHYLNLSDGVVEQYHRAMSKRRRKIVSERLNWTPPVFTRAQLKFGW
;
A
#
# COMPACT_ATOMS: atom_id res chain seq x y z
N CYS A 1 -3.15 21.97 11.96
CA CYS A 1 -2.45 20.74 11.55
C CYS A 1 -3.47 19.81 10.90
N PHE A 2 -3.14 19.03 9.86
CA PHE A 2 -4.09 18.17 9.11
C PHE A 2 -4.06 16.69 9.54
N LEU A 3 -3.34 16.39 10.63
CA LEU A 3 -3.13 15.05 11.16
C LEU A 3 -3.37 15.10 12.67
N ASP A 4 -4.49 14.55 13.11
CA ASP A 4 -4.93 14.65 14.50
C ASP A 4 -4.13 13.74 15.45
N HIS A 5 -3.52 12.69 14.92
CA HIS A 5 -2.83 11.66 15.70
C HIS A 5 -1.31 11.64 15.49
N LYS A 6 -0.70 12.69 14.92
CA LYS A 6 0.76 12.75 14.84
C LYS A 6 1.32 12.99 16.26
N THR A 7 2.09 12.04 16.77
CA THR A 7 2.61 12.05 18.15
C THR A 7 4.03 12.63 18.23
N VAL A 8 4.85 12.42 17.19
CA VAL A 8 6.23 12.89 17.15
C VAL A 8 6.39 14.06 16.18
N TYR A 9 6.77 15.22 16.73
CA TYR A 9 7.00 16.47 15.99
C TYR A 9 8.45 16.93 16.01
N PHE A 10 9.22 16.56 17.04
CA PHE A 10 10.56 17.09 17.28
C PHE A 10 11.67 16.10 16.94
N ASP A 11 11.46 14.81 17.21
CA ASP A 11 12.42 13.77 16.85
C ASP A 11 12.10 13.18 15.47
N VAL A 12 12.73 13.73 14.44
CA VAL A 12 12.54 13.31 13.04
C VAL A 12 13.59 12.29 12.59
N ASP A 13 14.66 12.10 13.37
CA ASP A 13 15.80 11.27 13.02
C ASP A 13 15.44 9.79 12.80
N PRO A 14 14.50 9.18 13.52
CA PRO A 14 14.10 7.78 13.29
C PRO A 14 13.37 7.53 11.97
N PHE A 15 13.01 8.58 11.22
CA PHE A 15 12.12 8.49 10.07
C PHE A 15 12.82 8.79 8.75
N LEU A 16 12.39 8.09 7.71
CA LEU A 16 12.53 8.47 6.31
C LEU A 16 11.27 9.20 5.86
N TYR A 17 11.44 10.15 4.94
CA TYR A 17 10.33 10.91 4.35
C TYR A 17 10.36 10.78 2.83
N TYR A 18 9.27 10.29 2.26
CA TYR A 18 9.09 10.14 0.83
C TYR A 18 8.12 11.20 0.34
N VAL A 19 8.68 12.23 -0.32
CA VAL A 19 7.94 13.43 -0.72
C VAL A 19 7.56 13.34 -2.20
N MET A 20 6.25 13.36 -2.48
CA MET A 20 5.75 13.40 -3.84
C MET A 20 5.60 14.84 -4.31
N THR A 21 6.10 15.11 -5.51
CA THR A 21 6.02 16.42 -6.14
C THR A 21 5.39 16.33 -7.53
N ARG A 22 4.76 17.42 -7.97
CA ARG A 22 4.44 17.66 -9.37
C ARG A 22 5.47 18.63 -9.94
N ARG A 23 6.08 18.27 -11.06
CA ARG A 23 7.05 19.13 -11.75
C ARG A 23 6.35 19.93 -12.85
N ASP A 24 6.67 21.21 -12.95
CA ASP A 24 6.35 22.08 -14.09
C ASP A 24 7.55 22.98 -14.44
N HIS A 25 7.34 23.99 -15.28
CA HIS A 25 8.39 24.90 -15.74
C HIS A 25 8.98 25.77 -14.63
N THR A 26 8.30 25.93 -13.50
CA THR A 26 8.76 26.74 -12.35
C THR A 26 9.49 25.91 -11.28
N GLY A 27 9.41 24.58 -11.34
CA GLY A 27 10.11 23.69 -10.42
C GLY A 27 9.28 22.49 -9.96
N ALA A 28 9.57 22.03 -8.74
CA ALA A 28 8.90 20.89 -8.11
C ALA A 28 7.99 21.38 -6.98
N HIS A 29 6.70 21.07 -7.08
CA HIS A 29 5.67 21.49 -6.14
C HIS A 29 5.21 20.31 -5.31
N ILE A 30 5.33 20.42 -3.98
CA ILE A 30 4.92 19.36 -3.06
C ILE A 30 3.43 19.09 -3.16
N ILE A 31 3.09 17.80 -3.28
CA ILE A 31 1.70 17.32 -3.31
C ILE A 31 1.32 16.69 -1.98
N GLY A 32 2.25 15.96 -1.39
CA GLY A 32 2.05 15.15 -0.21
C GLY A 32 3.28 14.33 0.09
N TYR A 33 3.24 13.58 1.18
CA TYR A 33 4.33 12.72 1.60
C TYR A 33 3.80 11.52 2.38
N PHE A 34 4.67 10.55 2.59
CA PHE A 34 4.56 9.66 3.74
C PHE A 34 5.89 9.53 4.47
N SER A 35 5.82 9.22 5.76
CA SER A 35 6.97 8.87 6.58
C SER A 35 7.01 7.36 6.81
N LYS A 36 8.22 6.82 6.99
CA LYS A 36 8.49 5.41 7.30
C LYS A 36 9.59 5.35 8.34
N GLU A 37 9.41 4.57 9.39
CA GLU A 37 10.48 4.34 10.37
C GLU A 37 11.66 3.64 9.69
N LYS A 38 12.89 4.03 10.03
CA LYS A 38 14.11 3.35 9.56
C LYS A 38 14.13 1.89 10.00
N GLU A 39 13.64 1.63 11.21
CA GLU A 39 13.44 0.32 11.81
C GLU A 39 12.09 0.31 12.51
N SER A 40 11.17 -0.52 12.03
CA SER A 40 9.83 -0.67 12.60
C SER A 40 9.70 -2.07 13.18
N THR A 41 9.47 -2.18 14.49
CA THR A 41 9.30 -3.48 15.18
C THR A 41 8.13 -4.28 14.60
N GLU A 42 7.05 -3.58 14.23
CA GLU A 42 5.83 -4.15 13.65
C GLU A 42 5.89 -4.28 12.12
N ASN A 43 7.04 -4.00 11.51
CA ASN A 43 7.24 -3.95 10.05
C ASN A 43 6.23 -3.03 9.34
N TYR A 44 5.90 -1.88 9.94
CA TYR A 44 5.09 -0.89 9.23
C TYR A 44 5.88 -0.27 8.08
N ASN A 45 5.29 -0.28 6.88
CA ASN A 45 5.91 0.33 5.71
C ASN A 45 5.54 1.81 5.56
N LEU A 46 4.61 2.28 6.38
CA LEU A 46 4.11 3.64 6.40
C LEU A 46 3.68 4.00 7.82
N ALA A 47 4.27 5.05 8.39
CA ALA A 47 3.91 5.60 9.70
C ALA A 47 2.84 6.68 9.57
N CYS A 48 3.07 7.66 8.69
CA CYS A 48 2.13 8.74 8.44
C CYS A 48 2.05 9.04 6.96
N ILE A 49 0.86 9.36 6.46
CA ILE A 49 0.60 9.73 5.07
C ILE A 49 -0.27 10.98 5.02
N LEU A 50 0.09 11.92 4.14
CA LEU A 50 -0.66 13.14 3.92
C LEU A 50 -0.64 13.51 2.44
N THR A 51 -1.83 13.76 1.89
CA THR A 51 -1.98 14.58 0.69
C THR A 51 -2.44 15.96 1.14
N LEU A 52 -1.75 17.01 0.68
CA LEU A 52 -2.09 18.39 1.05
C LEU A 52 -3.54 18.70 0.61
N PRO A 53 -4.31 19.47 1.41
CA PRO A 53 -5.74 19.69 1.16
C PRO A 53 -6.08 20.15 -0.27
N GLN A 54 -5.30 21.08 -0.83
CA GLN A 54 -5.50 21.60 -2.18
C GLN A 54 -5.26 20.57 -3.30
N HIS A 55 -4.75 19.39 -2.96
CA HIS A 55 -4.48 18.27 -3.87
C HIS A 55 -5.29 17.02 -3.54
N GLN A 56 -6.14 17.04 -2.52
CA GLN A 56 -6.98 15.91 -2.17
C GLN A 56 -7.98 15.57 -3.29
N ARG A 57 -8.54 14.35 -3.24
CA ARG A 57 -9.49 13.81 -4.23
C ARG A 57 -8.99 13.76 -5.68
N SER A 58 -7.68 13.95 -5.90
CA SER A 58 -7.03 13.90 -7.22
C SER A 58 -6.26 12.60 -7.48
N GLY A 59 -6.48 11.55 -6.65
CA GLY A 59 -5.81 10.25 -6.77
C GLY A 59 -4.39 10.18 -6.19
N TYR A 60 -3.85 11.27 -5.63
CA TYR A 60 -2.49 11.32 -5.09
C TYR A 60 -2.28 10.47 -3.83
N GLY A 61 -3.27 10.38 -2.94
CA GLY A 61 -3.18 9.48 -1.77
C GLY A 61 -3.00 8.02 -2.20
N ARG A 62 -3.69 7.61 -3.27
CA ARG A 62 -3.52 6.28 -3.86
C ARG A 62 -2.10 6.06 -4.37
N LEU A 63 -1.52 7.03 -5.08
CA LEU A 63 -0.14 6.94 -5.56
C LEU A 63 0.90 6.84 -4.42
N LEU A 64 0.67 7.55 -3.31
CA LEU A 64 1.55 7.46 -2.13
C LEU A 64 1.50 6.07 -1.50
N ILE A 65 0.30 5.46 -1.38
CA ILE A 65 0.15 4.06 -0.90
C ILE A 65 0.81 3.08 -1.88
N ASP A 66 0.58 3.25 -3.17
CA ASP A 66 1.19 2.41 -4.22
C ASP A 66 2.73 2.46 -4.12
N PHE A 67 3.28 3.66 -4.00
CA PHE A 67 4.72 3.85 -3.84
C PHE A 67 5.27 3.22 -2.55
N SER A 68 4.55 3.27 -1.42
CA SER A 68 5.02 2.61 -0.19
C SER A 68 5.14 1.10 -0.34
N TYR A 69 4.24 0.48 -1.10
CA TYR A 69 4.33 -0.95 -1.41
C TYR A 69 5.40 -1.29 -2.44
N GLU A 70 5.69 -0.43 -3.41
CA GLU A 70 6.84 -0.61 -4.31
C GLU A 70 8.18 -0.62 -3.57
N LEU A 71 8.31 0.17 -2.50
CA LEU A 71 9.46 0.09 -1.61
C LEU A 71 9.52 -1.26 -0.88
N SER A 72 8.41 -1.72 -0.31
CA SER A 72 8.33 -3.03 0.37
C SER A 72 8.69 -4.19 -0.56
N LYS A 73 8.23 -4.16 -1.82
CA LYS A 73 8.59 -5.15 -2.85
C LYS A 73 10.10 -5.18 -3.10
N ARG A 74 10.74 -4.00 -3.22
CA ARG A 74 12.20 -3.89 -3.39
C ARG A 74 13.01 -4.32 -2.18
N GLU A 75 12.43 -4.20 -0.99
CA GLU A 75 13.02 -4.71 0.25
C GLU A 75 12.84 -6.23 0.41
N GLY A 76 11.97 -6.87 -0.38
CA GLY A 76 11.57 -8.26 -0.20
C GLY A 76 10.81 -8.48 1.11
N LYS A 77 10.04 -7.48 1.54
CA LYS A 77 9.29 -7.50 2.81
C LYS A 77 7.79 -7.31 2.58
N LEU A 78 7.01 -7.84 3.52
CA LEU A 78 5.60 -7.50 3.66
C LEU A 78 5.45 -6.22 4.48
N GLY A 79 4.37 -5.49 4.27
CA GLY A 79 4.12 -4.22 4.96
C GLY A 79 2.65 -3.89 5.15
N SER A 80 2.36 -3.18 6.23
CA SER A 80 1.06 -2.62 6.59
C SER A 80 1.27 -1.17 7.05
N PRO A 81 0.28 -0.27 6.94
CA PRO A 81 0.36 1.03 7.61
C PRO A 81 0.29 0.89 9.13
N GLU A 82 0.89 1.85 9.83
CA GLU A 82 0.77 2.03 11.27
C GLU A 82 -0.70 2.26 11.68
N LYS A 83 -1.07 1.76 12.86
CA LYS A 83 -2.43 1.80 13.41
C LYS A 83 -2.46 2.69 14.67
N PRO A 84 -3.57 3.40 14.94
CA PRO A 84 -4.80 3.45 14.16
C PRO A 84 -4.70 4.36 12.91
N LEU A 85 -5.39 3.97 11.84
CA LEU A 85 -5.57 4.81 10.65
C LEU A 85 -6.67 5.86 10.89
N SER A 86 -6.54 7.02 10.22
CA SER A 86 -7.68 7.94 10.08
C SER A 86 -8.77 7.32 9.20
N ASP A 87 -10.03 7.76 9.34
CA ASP A 87 -11.15 7.27 8.52
C ASP A 87 -10.87 7.38 7.01
N LEU A 88 -10.31 8.53 6.59
CA LEU A 88 -9.91 8.76 5.21
C LEU A 88 -8.78 7.81 4.77
N GLY A 89 -7.79 7.59 5.65
CA GLY A 89 -6.71 6.64 5.41
C GLY A 89 -7.22 5.22 5.25
N LEU A 90 -8.08 4.76 6.17
CA LEU A 90 -8.67 3.43 6.16
C LEU A 90 -9.49 3.17 4.89
N MET A 91 -10.32 4.12 4.47
CA MET A 91 -11.04 4.03 3.20
C MET A 91 -10.09 3.93 2.00
N GLY A 92 -9.01 4.73 2.01
CA GLY A 92 -7.98 4.70 0.96
C GLY A 92 -7.26 3.36 0.87
N TYR A 93 -6.86 2.78 2.00
CA TYR A 93 -6.20 1.47 2.05
C TYR A 93 -7.12 0.33 1.65
N ARG A 94 -8.38 0.31 2.11
CA ARG A 94 -9.38 -0.69 1.68
C ARG A 94 -9.60 -0.67 0.17
N ALA A 95 -9.71 0.52 -0.41
CA ALA A 95 -9.83 0.66 -1.87
C ALA A 95 -8.55 0.23 -2.60
N TYR A 96 -7.37 0.55 -2.05
CA TYR A 96 -6.09 0.08 -2.59
C TYR A 96 -5.99 -1.44 -2.59
N TRP A 97 -6.19 -2.09 -1.45
CA TRP A 97 -6.05 -3.54 -1.30
C TRP A 97 -7.06 -4.30 -2.15
N MET A 98 -8.33 -3.89 -2.17
CA MET A 98 -9.33 -4.52 -3.04
C MET A 98 -8.88 -4.47 -4.50
N GLU A 99 -8.47 -3.30 -4.98
CA GLU A 99 -8.10 -3.14 -6.38
C GLU A 99 -6.83 -3.93 -6.73
N THR A 100 -5.81 -3.93 -5.86
CA THR A 100 -4.55 -4.65 -6.08
C THR A 100 -4.72 -6.16 -6.02
N ILE A 101 -5.49 -6.68 -5.06
CA ILE A 101 -5.71 -8.12 -4.90
C ILE A 101 -6.55 -8.67 -6.05
N VAL A 102 -7.65 -7.99 -6.41
CA VAL A 102 -8.52 -8.44 -7.52
C VAL A 102 -7.80 -8.34 -8.86
N GLU A 103 -7.03 -7.28 -9.09
CA GLU A 103 -6.20 -7.17 -10.30
C GLU A 103 -5.23 -8.35 -10.44
N LEU A 104 -4.51 -8.67 -9.36
CA LEU A 104 -3.57 -9.79 -9.38
C LEU A 104 -4.26 -11.14 -9.62
N LEU A 105 -5.39 -11.40 -8.96
CA LEU A 105 -6.13 -12.65 -9.16
C LEU A 105 -6.61 -12.80 -10.61
N LEU A 106 -7.13 -11.72 -11.22
CA LEU A 106 -7.54 -11.72 -12.63
C LEU A 106 -6.36 -11.88 -13.61
N GLU A 107 -5.18 -11.39 -13.26
CA GLU A 107 -3.97 -11.59 -14.05
C GLU A 107 -3.47 -13.05 -13.98
N LEU A 108 -3.46 -13.64 -12.79
CA LEU A 108 -3.07 -15.04 -12.59
C LEU A 108 -4.05 -15.99 -13.30
N GLU A 109 -5.35 -15.77 -13.19
CA GLU A 109 -6.37 -16.54 -13.89
C GLU A 109 -6.16 -16.54 -15.42
N LYS A 110 -5.75 -15.39 -15.99
CA LYS A 110 -5.47 -15.28 -17.43
C LYS A 110 -4.19 -16.00 -17.86
N LEU A 111 -3.17 -16.03 -17.00
CA LEU A 111 -1.86 -16.60 -17.31
C LEU A 111 -1.80 -18.11 -17.06
N GLU A 112 -2.40 -18.55 -15.97
CA GLU A 112 -2.26 -19.91 -15.42
C GLU A 112 -3.54 -20.73 -15.56
N GLY A 113 -4.66 -20.10 -15.95
CA GLY A 113 -5.97 -20.72 -16.10
C GLY A 113 -6.80 -20.69 -14.81
N ALA A 114 -8.13 -20.84 -14.97
CA ALA A 114 -9.09 -20.76 -13.86
C ALA A 114 -8.98 -21.89 -12.82
N GLU A 115 -8.23 -22.95 -13.13
CA GLU A 115 -7.99 -24.07 -12.22
C GLU A 115 -6.80 -23.84 -11.28
N ASN A 116 -6.01 -22.77 -11.47
CA ASN A 116 -4.87 -22.52 -10.59
C ASN A 116 -5.32 -21.98 -9.22
N GLU A 117 -4.94 -22.68 -8.17
CA GLU A 117 -5.23 -22.31 -6.79
C GLU A 117 -4.23 -21.26 -6.30
N THR A 118 -4.62 -19.98 -6.35
CA THR A 118 -3.81 -18.91 -5.75
C THR A 118 -3.98 -18.90 -4.23
N SER A 119 -2.88 -18.99 -3.48
CA SER A 119 -2.90 -18.95 -2.02
C SER A 119 -2.76 -17.53 -1.46
N ILE A 120 -3.06 -17.34 -0.17
CA ILE A 120 -2.82 -16.06 0.54
C ILE A 120 -1.32 -15.73 0.57
N GLU A 121 -0.46 -16.74 0.66
CA GLU A 121 1.00 -16.59 0.62
C GLU A 121 1.46 -16.03 -0.72
N ASP A 122 0.91 -16.54 -1.83
CA ASP A 122 1.24 -16.05 -3.18
C ASP A 122 0.84 -14.58 -3.36
N LEU A 123 -0.35 -14.22 -2.87
CA LEU A 123 -0.80 -12.84 -2.88
C LEU A 123 0.12 -11.94 -2.04
N ALA A 124 0.50 -12.37 -0.84
CA ALA A 124 1.39 -11.61 0.04
C ALA A 124 2.74 -11.37 -0.63
N ASN A 125 3.36 -12.42 -1.19
CA ASN A 125 4.67 -12.34 -1.82
C ASN A 125 4.67 -11.47 -3.10
N LYS A 126 3.61 -11.51 -3.90
CA LYS A 126 3.52 -10.71 -5.14
C LYS A 126 3.13 -9.24 -4.88
N THR A 127 2.40 -8.95 -3.81
CA THR A 127 1.88 -7.60 -3.52
C THR A 127 2.63 -6.85 -2.41
N SER A 128 3.41 -7.56 -1.60
CA SER A 128 3.99 -7.08 -0.34
C SER A 128 2.95 -6.65 0.72
N ILE A 129 1.68 -7.01 0.55
CA ILE A 129 0.63 -6.79 1.56
C ILE A 129 0.72 -7.91 2.60
N THR A 130 0.53 -7.58 3.88
CA THR A 130 0.52 -8.61 4.94
C THR A 130 -0.61 -9.62 4.75
N HIS A 131 -0.41 -10.85 5.20
CA HIS A 131 -1.45 -11.89 5.20
C HIS A 131 -2.72 -11.43 5.90
N GLY A 132 -2.57 -10.70 7.02
CA GLY A 132 -3.72 -10.17 7.78
C GLY A 132 -4.57 -9.21 6.96
N ASP A 133 -3.95 -8.27 6.24
CA ASP A 133 -4.67 -7.31 5.41
C ASP A 133 -5.30 -7.98 4.18
N ILE A 134 -4.65 -8.99 3.59
CA ILE A 134 -5.21 -9.81 2.51
C ILE A 134 -6.42 -10.59 3.02
N LEU A 135 -6.29 -11.32 4.13
CA LEU A 135 -7.39 -12.09 4.73
C LEU A 135 -8.58 -11.20 5.07
N HIS A 136 -8.34 -10.04 5.67
CA HIS A 136 -9.40 -9.06 5.96
C HIS A 136 -10.09 -8.57 4.70
N THR A 137 -9.33 -8.27 3.64
CA THR A 137 -9.88 -7.81 2.36
C THR A 137 -10.69 -8.91 1.68
N CYS A 138 -10.16 -10.13 1.61
CA CYS A 138 -10.85 -11.27 1.01
C CYS A 138 -12.12 -11.66 1.78
N THR A 139 -12.09 -11.60 3.12
CA THR A 139 -13.28 -11.80 3.96
C THR A 139 -14.32 -10.72 3.66
N ALA A 140 -13.93 -9.44 3.63
CA ALA A 140 -14.84 -8.33 3.40
C ALA A 140 -15.51 -8.36 2.01
N LEU A 141 -14.85 -8.98 1.03
CA LEU A 141 -15.35 -9.16 -0.33
C LEU A 141 -16.05 -10.51 -0.55
N ASN A 142 -16.23 -11.32 0.50
CA ASN A 142 -16.79 -12.67 0.45
C ASN A 142 -16.08 -13.60 -0.57
N MET A 143 -14.76 -13.45 -0.72
CA MET A 143 -13.96 -14.24 -1.65
C MET A 143 -13.44 -15.54 -1.04
N LEU A 144 -13.45 -15.68 0.29
CA LEU A 144 -12.99 -16.90 0.97
C LEU A 144 -14.13 -17.93 1.04
N LYS A 145 -13.97 -19.05 0.33
CA LYS A 145 -14.88 -20.20 0.39
C LYS A 145 -14.21 -21.38 1.07
N LEU A 146 -14.92 -22.06 1.97
CA LEU A 146 -14.46 -23.28 2.60
C LEU A 146 -15.04 -24.49 1.84
N VAL A 147 -14.18 -25.32 1.25
CA VAL A 147 -14.55 -26.58 0.60
C VAL A 147 -13.66 -27.69 1.16
N ASP A 148 -14.26 -28.75 1.70
CA ASP A 148 -13.55 -29.88 2.32
C ASP A 148 -12.49 -29.47 3.36
N GLY A 149 -12.78 -28.44 4.15
CA GLY A 149 -11.89 -27.91 5.19
C GLY A 149 -10.74 -27.04 4.67
N LYS A 150 -10.64 -26.81 3.36
CA LYS A 150 -9.66 -25.91 2.73
C LYS A 150 -10.30 -24.59 2.30
N HIS A 151 -9.55 -23.50 2.43
CA HIS A 151 -9.99 -22.18 1.97
C HIS A 151 -9.54 -21.94 0.54
N TYR A 152 -10.47 -21.50 -0.31
CA TYR A 152 -10.22 -21.12 -1.69
C TYR A 152 -10.63 -19.68 -1.92
N LEU A 153 -9.89 -18.99 -2.79
CA LEU A 153 -10.24 -17.67 -3.27
C LEU A 153 -11.15 -17.79 -4.49
N ASN A 154 -12.33 -17.18 -4.40
CA ASN A 154 -13.29 -17.16 -5.48
C ASN A 154 -13.70 -15.72 -5.78
N LEU A 155 -13.42 -15.27 -7.00
CA LEU A 155 -13.91 -14.00 -7.51
C LEU A 155 -15.36 -14.17 -7.96
N SER A 156 -16.28 -13.43 -7.36
CA SER A 156 -17.65 -13.34 -7.87
C SER A 156 -17.77 -12.26 -8.93
N ASP A 157 -18.73 -12.38 -9.84
CA ASP A 157 -19.02 -11.38 -10.88
C ASP A 157 -19.21 -9.98 -10.27
N GLY A 158 -19.87 -9.89 -9.11
CA GLY A 158 -20.08 -8.62 -8.41
C GLY A 158 -18.78 -7.94 -7.96
N VAL A 159 -17.79 -8.72 -7.51
CA VAL A 159 -16.45 -8.20 -7.15
C VAL A 159 -15.70 -7.75 -8.40
N VAL A 160 -15.77 -8.52 -9.47
CA VAL A 160 -15.13 -8.19 -10.76
C VAL A 160 -15.74 -6.92 -11.35
N GLU A 161 -17.06 -6.76 -11.32
CA GLU A 161 -17.76 -5.54 -11.72
C GLU A 161 -17.39 -4.34 -10.85
N GLN A 162 -17.24 -4.53 -9.53
CA GLN A 162 -16.79 -3.49 -8.62
C GLN A 162 -15.37 -3.03 -8.98
N TYR A 163 -14.46 -3.95 -9.25
CA TYR A 163 -13.10 -3.66 -9.71
C TYR A 163 -13.11 -2.91 -11.05
N HIS A 164 -13.86 -3.36 -12.05
CA HIS A 164 -13.95 -2.67 -13.34
C HIS A 164 -14.52 -1.26 -13.23
N ARG A 165 -15.52 -1.05 -12.37
CA ARG A 165 -16.04 0.31 -12.05
C ARG A 165 -15.01 1.18 -11.35
N ALA A 166 -14.14 0.60 -10.54
CA ALA A 166 -13.06 1.35 -9.89
C ALA A 166 -11.96 1.74 -10.89
N MET A 167 -11.63 0.86 -11.84
CA MET A 167 -10.61 1.04 -12.88
C MET A 167 -11.04 1.98 -14.01
N SER A 168 -12.34 2.06 -14.33
CA SER A 168 -12.84 2.98 -15.37
C SER A 168 -12.59 4.45 -15.03
N LYS A 169 -12.47 4.77 -13.74
CA LYS A 169 -11.98 6.05 -13.26
C LYS A 169 -10.47 6.10 -13.54
N ARG A 170 -10.04 6.73 -14.64
CA ARG A 170 -8.63 6.91 -15.01
C ARG A 170 -7.76 7.21 -13.78
N ARG A 171 -6.91 6.25 -13.39
CA ARG A 171 -5.95 6.41 -12.29
C ARG A 171 -4.54 6.32 -12.84
N ARG A 172 -3.67 7.19 -12.30
CA ARG A 172 -2.23 7.08 -12.47
C ARG A 172 -1.74 5.92 -11.61
N LYS A 173 -0.72 5.20 -12.07
CA LYS A 173 -0.03 4.13 -11.34
C LYS A 173 1.45 4.48 -11.20
N ILE A 174 2.09 3.95 -10.17
CA ILE A 174 3.56 3.97 -10.07
C ILE A 174 4.13 2.99 -11.11
N VAL A 175 5.19 3.41 -11.80
CA VAL A 175 5.90 2.58 -12.77
C VAL A 175 7.14 2.04 -12.08
N SER A 176 7.14 0.76 -11.73
CA SER A 176 8.17 0.14 -10.87
C SER A 176 9.57 0.26 -11.47
N GLU A 177 9.69 0.17 -12.79
CA GLU A 177 10.95 0.26 -13.54
C GLU A 177 11.58 1.66 -13.46
N ARG A 178 10.80 2.69 -13.11
CA ARG A 178 11.26 4.07 -12.95
C ARG A 178 11.70 4.40 -11.53
N LEU A 179 11.47 3.51 -10.57
CA LEU A 179 11.97 3.70 -9.22
C LEU A 179 13.50 3.48 -9.24
N ASN A 180 14.27 4.52 -8.96
CA ASN A 180 15.71 4.40 -8.79
C ASN A 180 16.01 4.49 -7.29
N TRP A 181 15.98 3.34 -6.64
CA TRP A 181 16.07 3.24 -5.19
C TRP A 181 16.57 1.86 -4.78
N THR A 182 17.47 1.86 -3.80
CA THR A 182 17.98 0.67 -3.12
C THR A 182 17.72 0.80 -1.62
N PRO A 183 17.34 -0.29 -0.92
CA PRO A 183 17.11 -0.25 0.52
C PRO A 183 18.29 0.39 1.27
N PRO A 184 18.05 1.44 2.06
CA PRO A 184 19.11 2.07 2.84
C PRO A 184 19.56 1.13 3.97
N VAL A 185 20.87 1.07 4.20
CA VAL A 185 21.46 0.35 5.32
C VAL A 185 21.85 1.36 6.40
N PHE A 186 21.32 1.18 7.60
CA PHE A 186 21.59 2.06 8.72
C PHE A 186 22.60 1.44 9.68
N THR A 187 23.54 2.26 10.14
CA THR A 187 24.42 1.90 11.27
C THR A 187 23.64 1.95 12.58
N ARG A 188 24.11 1.23 13.61
CA ARG A 188 23.51 1.30 14.96
C ARG A 188 23.40 2.72 15.50
N ALA A 189 24.33 3.61 15.17
CA ALA A 189 24.29 5.00 15.60
C ALA A 189 23.12 5.79 14.97
N GLN A 190 22.79 5.51 13.70
CA GLN A 190 21.70 6.15 12.97
C GLN A 190 20.29 5.64 13.36
N LEU A 191 20.24 4.57 14.16
CA LEU A 191 19.03 3.93 14.68
C LEU A 191 18.77 4.29 16.15
N LYS A 192 19.70 4.98 16.83
CA LYS A 192 19.48 5.44 18.20
C LYS A 192 18.47 6.59 18.19
N PHE A 193 17.41 6.46 18.99
CA PHE A 193 16.60 7.61 19.39
C PHE A 193 17.48 8.57 20.19
N GLY A 194 17.44 9.85 19.82
CA GLY A 194 18.20 10.90 20.51
C GLY A 194 17.65 11.09 21.92
N TRP A 195 18.42 10.66 22.92
CA TRP A 195 18.26 11.06 24.32
C TRP A 195 19.52 11.78 24.77
#